data_AF-A0AAN0IX74-F1
#
_entry.id   AF-A0AAN0IX74-F1
#
_cell.length_a   1.000
_cell.length_b   1.000
_cell.length_c   1.000
_cell.angle_alpha   90.00
_cell.angle_beta   90.00
_cell.angle_gamma   90.00
#
_symmetry.space_group_name_H-M   'P 1'
#
loop_
_entity.id
_entity.type
_entity.pdbx_description
1 polymer ?
#
loop_
_entity_poly.entity_id
_entity_poly.type
_entity_poly.pdbx_seq_one_letter_code
_entity_poly.pdbx_strand_id
1 'polypeptide(L)'
;MAAKGTKGSLWKQSEVQRGTLETWPVRCKNERSVVPKPQLLRQLEDYLKKELRFLGAPPRGPDELRLQAHREVFDCLVDKFTTYKPLLASIKMEYDLFIDDQKKKIRELHPLQTKLLSMREEYEQKIIALKENDKKQDEKEKQRNRQLQKEINRLREEETSYKLQIRKLQEEVADLYKKYRFETDARKLLIADYNELKARQNDDQQDEEVVIEKEDPVILKLKLARAKEDLHIANKRINQVMADYGDVVPRREYELIESSYRKAESELDAVKSQYANIMEEYNSLLIMYKELERRRDMSMEELEQIKRSATPRPDWSRCGEFFKGGPEKWAEISDGCSSDELVDVLLAQLAGVDINDILKREAFHGQGTSESVPKYLQWEGEVINKRIKRAELEDMMSGFWEHWLLKISKGDATTKDSLDEVLYQYLLARNEGVVNSAIENGYNLKDACDRFQHILHVNLFSSILAGDMDASIFLNWISLQVSLTEKLKEICNSDNEVPISQLEELLKSFFPTKTENMIVLLVECAKSLAVAVRV
;
A
#
# COMPACT_ATOMS: atom_id res chain seq x y z
N MET A 1 -15.01 21.51 15.73
CA MET A 1 -15.84 20.91 16.78
C MET A 1 -15.13 21.09 18.11
N ALA A 2 -15.86 21.51 19.13
CA ALA A 2 -15.32 22.05 20.38
C ALA A 2 -14.54 21.01 21.19
N ALA A 3 -13.24 21.24 21.38
CA ALA A 3 -12.44 20.52 22.37
C ALA A 3 -12.86 21.00 23.77
N LYS A 4 -13.63 20.16 24.48
CA LYS A 4 -13.82 20.31 25.93
C LYS A 4 -12.47 20.02 26.60
N GLY A 5 -11.72 21.09 26.88
CA GLY A 5 -10.51 21.04 27.68
C GLY A 5 -10.85 20.72 29.13
N THR A 6 -10.72 19.45 29.49
CA THR A 6 -10.74 18.97 30.87
C THR A 6 -9.56 19.62 31.61
N LYS A 7 -9.83 20.59 32.48
CA LYS A 7 -8.82 21.14 33.41
C LYS A 7 -8.50 20.08 34.45
N GLY A 8 -7.61 19.15 34.10
CA GLY A 8 -6.98 18.23 35.04
C GLY A 8 -6.04 19.02 35.94
N SER A 9 -6.44 19.16 37.21
CA SER A 9 -5.61 19.68 38.30
C SER A 9 -4.34 18.82 38.43
N LEU A 10 -3.24 19.30 37.86
CA LEU A 10 -1.92 18.64 37.90
C LEU A 10 -1.17 19.07 39.17
N TRP A 11 -1.77 18.76 40.32
CA TRP A 11 -1.08 18.72 41.60
C TRP A 11 -1.43 17.39 42.26
N LYS A 12 -0.76 16.31 41.83
CA LYS A 12 -0.62 15.14 42.69
C LYS A 12 0.24 15.60 43.86
N GLN A 13 -0.41 15.92 44.98
CA GLN A 13 0.25 16.00 46.26
C GLN A 13 0.93 14.65 46.47
N SER A 14 2.25 14.67 46.58
CA SER A 14 3.01 13.57 47.16
C SER A 14 2.38 13.27 48.52
N GLU A 15 1.85 12.05 48.69
CA GLU A 15 1.48 11.51 49.99
C GLU A 15 2.75 11.44 50.85
N VAL A 16 3.03 12.53 51.55
CA VAL A 16 3.92 12.49 52.69
C VAL A 16 3.19 11.67 53.74
N GLN A 17 3.67 10.45 53.99
CA GLN A 17 3.30 9.67 55.17
C GLN A 17 3.49 10.55 56.39
N ARG A 18 2.39 11.09 56.92
CA ARG A 18 2.44 11.86 58.17
C ARG A 18 2.69 10.88 59.29
N GLY A 19 3.94 10.80 59.74
CA GLY A 19 4.26 10.27 61.05
C GLY A 19 3.40 10.97 62.09
N THR A 20 2.67 10.17 62.85
CA THR A 20 1.79 10.55 63.95
C THR A 20 2.54 11.46 64.92
N LEU A 21 2.15 12.73 65.03
CA LEU A 21 2.53 13.59 66.16
C LEU A 21 1.75 13.11 67.38
N GLU A 22 2.19 11.99 67.98
CA GLU A 22 1.64 11.50 69.23
C GLU A 22 2.02 12.42 70.39
N THR A 23 0.98 13.01 70.99
CA THR A 23 0.84 13.41 72.41
C THR A 23 1.70 14.55 72.98
N TRP A 24 1.09 15.75 73.15
CA TRP A 24 1.40 16.71 74.25
C TRP A 24 0.20 17.70 74.47
N PRO A 25 -0.18 18.05 75.72
CA PRO A 25 -1.34 17.54 76.44
C PRO A 25 -2.71 18.22 76.15
N VAL A 26 -3.75 17.39 76.24
CA VAL A 26 -5.00 17.50 77.04
C VAL A 26 -5.64 18.90 77.21
N ARG A 27 -6.78 19.07 76.52
CA ARG A 27 -8.03 19.72 76.99
C ARG A 27 -7.86 20.91 77.97
N CYS A 28 -7.67 22.12 77.43
CA CYS A 28 -7.95 23.34 78.19
C CYS A 28 -9.48 23.53 78.27
N LYS A 29 -10.01 23.47 79.50
CA LYS A 29 -11.37 23.91 79.81
C LYS A 29 -11.52 25.38 79.40
N ASN A 30 -12.68 25.73 78.86
CA ASN A 30 -13.10 27.12 78.63
C ASN A 30 -13.24 27.85 79.98
N GLU A 31 -12.12 28.30 80.53
CA GLU A 31 -12.13 29.39 81.51
C GLU A 31 -11.93 30.68 80.71
N ARG A 32 -13.00 31.47 80.60
CA ARG A 32 -12.91 32.85 80.12
C ARG A 32 -12.11 33.66 81.14
N SER A 33 -10.80 33.56 81.04
CA SER A 33 -9.85 34.37 81.78
C SER A 33 -9.93 35.80 81.25
N VAL A 34 -10.55 36.69 82.04
CA VAL A 34 -10.57 38.14 81.82
C VAL A 34 -9.21 38.71 82.21
N VAL A 35 -8.16 38.32 81.48
CA VAL A 35 -6.83 38.94 81.61
C VAL A 35 -6.78 40.10 80.61
N PRO A 36 -6.43 41.33 81.04
CA PRO A 36 -6.26 42.45 80.13
C PRO A 36 -5.25 42.07 79.05
N LYS A 37 -5.67 42.20 77.79
CA LYS A 37 -4.85 41.88 76.62
C LYS A 37 -3.45 42.55 76.77
N PRO A 38 -2.34 41.79 76.72
CA PRO A 38 -1.00 42.33 76.95
C PRO A 38 -0.72 43.54 76.06
N GLN A 39 -0.09 44.58 76.59
CA GLN A 39 0.17 45.82 75.85
C GLN A 39 0.96 45.58 74.55
N LEU A 40 1.91 44.65 74.57
CA LEU A 40 2.69 44.25 73.40
C LEU A 40 1.81 43.66 72.28
N LEU A 41 0.82 42.82 72.64
CA LEU A 41 -0.09 42.23 71.65
C LEU A 41 -1.00 43.29 71.02
N ARG A 42 -1.47 44.27 71.79
CA ARG A 42 -2.25 45.40 71.25
C ARG A 42 -1.42 46.25 70.28
N GLN A 43 -0.18 46.54 70.64
CA GLN A 43 0.73 47.34 69.79
C GLN A 43 1.07 46.62 68.48
N LEU A 44 1.34 45.32 68.51
CA LEU A 44 1.61 44.53 67.30
C LEU A 44 0.37 44.38 66.41
N GLU A 45 -0.81 44.18 66.99
CA GLU A 45 -2.08 44.14 66.23
C GLU A 45 -2.43 45.49 65.60
N ASP A 46 -2.19 46.59 66.32
CA ASP A 46 -2.45 47.94 65.80
C ASP A 46 -1.43 48.34 64.72
N TYR A 47 -0.16 47.92 64.86
CA TYR A 47 0.85 48.06 63.82
C TYR A 47 0.47 47.26 62.57
N LEU A 48 0.12 45.97 62.73
CA LEU A 48 -0.31 45.13 61.61
C LEU A 48 -1.54 45.70 60.89
N LYS A 49 -2.54 46.21 61.62
CA LYS A 49 -3.72 46.83 61.02
C LYS A 49 -3.40 48.12 60.26
N LYS A 50 -2.45 48.93 60.73
CA LYS A 50 -1.99 50.13 60.04
C LYS A 50 -1.22 49.77 58.78
N GLU A 51 -0.30 48.81 58.86
CA GLU A 51 0.53 48.36 57.75
C GLU A 51 -0.31 47.72 56.64
N LEU A 52 -1.27 46.86 57.01
CA LEU A 52 -2.19 46.25 56.05
C LEU A 52 -3.13 47.27 55.38
N ARG A 53 -3.52 48.34 56.10
CA ARG A 53 -4.32 49.44 55.52
C ARG A 53 -3.48 50.31 54.58
N PHE A 54 -2.21 50.50 54.90
CA PHE A 54 -1.27 51.27 54.09
C PHE A 54 -0.93 50.55 52.78
N LEU A 55 -0.71 49.23 52.84
CA LEU A 55 -0.35 48.40 51.69
C LEU A 55 -1.51 48.09 50.73
N GLY A 56 -2.77 48.37 51.12
CA GLY A 56 -3.94 48.19 50.24
C GLY A 56 -4.21 46.75 49.79
N ALA A 57 -3.66 45.76 50.49
CA ALA A 57 -3.69 44.36 50.09
C ALA A 57 -5.11 43.74 50.18
N PRO A 58 -5.49 42.83 49.27
CA PRO A 58 -6.79 42.18 49.31
C PRO A 58 -7.02 41.38 50.61
N PRO A 59 -8.25 41.40 51.18
CA PRO A 59 -8.54 40.81 52.49
C PRO A 59 -8.46 39.27 52.52
N ARG A 60 -8.43 38.61 51.36
CA ARG A 60 -8.28 37.14 51.21
C ARG A 60 -7.44 36.81 49.97
N GLY A 61 -6.81 35.62 49.98
CA GLY A 61 -6.01 35.08 48.87
C GLY A 61 -4.51 35.34 49.00
N PRO A 62 -3.63 34.53 48.40
CA PRO A 62 -2.18 34.68 48.53
C PRO A 62 -1.71 36.04 47.97
N ASP A 63 -0.97 36.80 48.78
CA ASP A 63 -0.46 38.13 48.41
C ASP A 63 0.90 38.37 49.08
N GLU A 64 1.89 38.82 48.29
CA GLU A 64 3.27 38.97 48.73
C GLU A 64 3.45 40.13 49.71
N LEU A 65 2.76 41.24 49.49
CA LEU A 65 2.82 42.43 50.35
C LEU A 65 2.16 42.14 51.71
N ARG A 66 1.02 41.43 51.71
CA ARG A 66 0.37 40.97 52.93
C ARG A 66 1.24 40.00 53.72
N LEU A 67 1.87 39.03 53.04
CA LEU A 67 2.79 38.09 53.67
C LEU A 67 3.98 38.80 54.32
N GLN A 68 4.51 39.83 53.65
CA GLN A 68 5.62 40.62 54.17
C GLN A 68 5.26 41.37 55.47
N ALA A 69 4.10 42.04 55.51
CA ALA A 69 3.62 42.69 56.73
C ALA A 69 3.43 41.71 57.90
N HIS A 70 2.95 40.49 57.62
CA HIS A 70 2.84 39.42 58.62
C HIS A 70 4.21 38.87 59.07
N ARG A 71 5.20 38.78 58.17
CA ARG A 71 6.57 38.38 58.49
C ARG A 71 7.24 39.37 59.45
N GLU A 72 7.13 40.67 59.17
CA GLU A 72 7.73 41.73 60.00
C GLU A 72 7.12 41.79 61.41
N VAL A 73 5.79 41.61 61.52
CA VAL A 73 5.11 41.52 62.82
C VAL A 73 5.51 40.26 63.57
N PHE A 74 5.70 39.14 62.85
CA PHE A 74 6.19 37.90 63.45
C PHE A 74 7.64 38.04 63.94
N ASP A 75 8.51 38.74 63.21
CA ASP A 75 9.89 39.03 63.65
C ASP A 75 9.91 39.89 64.91
N CYS A 76 9.11 40.95 64.94
CA CYS A 76 8.94 41.78 66.13
C CYS A 76 8.43 40.98 67.34
N LEU A 77 7.56 39.99 67.10
CA LEU A 77 7.01 39.11 68.12
C LEU A 77 8.08 38.13 68.63
N VAL A 78 8.80 37.47 67.72
CA VAL A 78 9.86 36.50 68.04
C VAL A 78 11.01 37.17 68.78
N ASP A 79 11.40 38.39 68.41
CA ASP A 79 12.46 39.15 69.08
C ASP A 79 12.19 39.44 70.56
N LYS A 80 10.91 39.52 70.97
CA LYS A 80 10.51 39.75 72.36
C LYS A 80 10.46 38.47 73.21
N PHE A 81 10.46 37.29 72.60
CA PHE A 81 10.53 36.02 73.31
C PHE A 81 11.98 35.52 73.37
N THR A 82 12.62 35.58 74.54
CA THR A 82 14.04 35.18 74.67
C THR A 82 14.23 33.66 74.78
N THR A 83 13.32 32.96 75.47
CA THR A 83 13.42 31.50 75.72
C THR A 83 12.94 30.64 74.54
N TYR A 84 11.86 31.06 73.87
CA TYR A 84 11.25 30.33 72.75
C TYR A 84 11.72 30.81 71.37
N LYS A 85 12.60 31.83 71.31
CA LYS A 85 13.14 32.43 70.08
C LYS A 85 13.66 31.39 69.09
N PRO A 86 14.54 30.45 69.49
CA PRO A 86 15.20 29.55 68.55
C PRO A 86 14.19 28.62 67.84
N LEU A 87 13.17 28.17 68.57
CA LEU A 87 12.12 27.31 68.04
C LEU A 87 11.22 28.06 67.05
N LEU A 88 10.74 29.26 67.42
CA LEU A 88 9.88 30.05 66.54
C LEU A 88 10.61 30.54 65.28
N ALA A 89 11.89 30.91 65.41
CA ALA A 89 12.74 31.25 64.27
C ALA A 89 12.99 30.05 63.35
N SER A 90 13.22 28.85 63.91
CA SER A 90 13.35 27.61 63.13
C SER A 90 12.08 27.29 62.36
N ILE A 91 10.90 27.40 62.99
CA ILE A 91 9.62 27.19 62.32
C ILE A 91 9.42 28.20 61.18
N LYS A 92 9.70 29.49 61.42
CA LYS A 92 9.61 30.53 60.38
C LYS A 92 10.55 30.24 59.20
N MET A 93 11.79 29.85 59.50
CA MET A 93 12.81 29.56 58.50
C MET A 93 12.38 28.42 57.57
N GLU A 94 11.76 27.35 58.09
CA GLU A 94 11.22 26.25 57.28
C GLU A 94 10.14 26.74 56.29
N TYR A 95 9.20 27.57 56.75
CA TYR A 95 8.18 28.14 55.87
C TYR A 95 8.78 29.10 54.84
N ASP A 96 9.75 29.92 55.24
CA ASP A 96 10.40 30.86 54.34
C ASP A 96 11.19 30.14 53.24
N LEU A 97 11.93 29.08 53.60
CA LEU A 97 12.63 28.20 52.65
C LEU A 97 11.66 27.53 51.67
N PHE A 98 10.53 26.99 52.16
CA PHE A 98 9.53 26.36 51.31
C PHE A 98 8.88 27.36 50.34
N ILE A 99 8.53 28.56 50.82
CA ILE A 99 7.94 29.62 49.98
C ILE A 99 8.93 30.05 48.88
N ASP A 100 10.22 30.18 49.22
CA ASP A 100 11.25 30.54 48.24
C ASP A 100 11.48 29.44 47.20
N ASP A 101 11.45 28.16 47.59
CA ASP A 101 11.48 27.02 46.67
C ASP A 101 10.29 27.02 45.70
N GLN A 102 9.07 27.26 46.21
CA GLN A 102 7.89 27.37 45.35
C GLN A 102 7.97 28.55 44.37
N LYS A 103 8.49 29.71 44.82
CA LYS A 103 8.71 30.87 43.95
C LYS A 103 9.73 30.56 42.85
N LYS A 104 10.81 29.84 43.16
CA LYS A 104 11.80 29.40 42.15
C LYS A 104 11.16 28.48 41.11
N LYS A 105 10.40 27.46 41.54
CA LYS A 105 9.66 26.56 40.65
C LYS A 105 8.68 27.32 39.74
N ILE A 106 7.95 28.31 40.26
CA ILE A 106 7.06 29.16 39.46
C ILE A 106 7.84 29.96 38.41
N ARG A 107 9.00 30.53 38.76
CA ARG A 107 9.86 31.26 37.82
C ARG A 107 10.42 30.36 36.72
N GLU A 108 10.76 29.12 37.02
CA GLU A 108 11.24 28.13 36.05
C GLU A 108 10.13 27.65 35.10
N LEU A 109 8.87 27.58 35.57
CA LEU A 109 7.73 27.18 34.74
C LEU A 109 7.35 28.22 33.67
N HIS A 110 7.57 29.51 33.95
CA HIS A 110 7.21 30.60 33.02
C HIS A 110 7.90 30.53 31.63
N PRO A 111 9.24 30.36 31.52
CA PRO A 111 9.90 30.21 30.22
C PRO A 111 9.47 28.93 29.49
N LEU A 112 9.18 27.85 30.22
CA LEU A 112 8.63 26.61 29.63
C LEU A 112 7.25 26.85 29.01
N GLN A 113 6.36 27.57 29.70
CA GLN A 113 5.05 27.96 29.16
C GLN A 113 5.20 28.86 27.92
N THR A 114 6.15 29.81 27.95
CA THR A 114 6.41 30.72 26.82
C THR A 114 6.92 29.93 25.60
N LYS A 115 7.85 29.00 25.79
CA LYS A 115 8.36 28.14 24.72
C LYS A 115 7.29 27.21 24.15
N LEU A 116 6.39 26.71 24.99
CA LEU A 116 5.27 25.89 24.53
C LEU A 116 4.32 26.70 23.64
N LEU A 117 4.00 27.95 24.02
CA LEU A 117 3.19 28.85 23.21
C LEU A 117 3.85 29.16 21.87
N SER A 118 5.16 29.46 21.84
CA SER A 118 5.85 29.73 20.58
C SER A 118 5.89 28.51 19.67
N MET A 119 6.19 27.32 20.21
CA MET A 119 6.16 26.08 19.44
C MET A 119 4.75 25.81 18.89
N ARG A 120 3.71 26.04 19.69
CA ARG A 120 2.32 25.89 19.25
C ARG A 120 2.01 26.81 18.06
N GLU A 121 2.38 28.09 18.13
CA GLU A 121 2.19 29.04 17.03
C GLU A 121 2.94 28.60 15.76
N GLU A 122 4.17 28.11 15.88
CA GLU A 122 4.94 27.56 14.76
C GLU A 122 4.25 26.36 14.11
N TYR A 123 3.71 25.43 14.91
CA TYR A 123 2.97 24.28 14.39
C TYR A 123 1.65 24.69 13.75
N GLU A 124 0.92 25.64 14.33
CA GLU A 124 -0.29 26.20 13.72
C GLU A 124 0.01 26.84 12.36
N GLN A 125 1.10 27.61 12.24
CA GLN A 125 1.55 28.17 10.96
C GLN A 125 1.93 27.09 9.95
N LYS A 126 2.66 26.04 10.36
CA LYS A 126 3.00 24.90 9.48
C LYS A 126 1.74 24.19 8.98
N ILE A 127 0.76 23.96 9.84
CA ILE A 127 -0.52 23.34 9.46
C ILE A 127 -1.26 24.21 8.43
N ILE A 128 -1.29 25.53 8.61
CA ILE A 128 -1.92 26.45 7.65
C ILE A 128 -1.20 26.39 6.29
N ALA A 129 0.14 26.44 6.29
CA ALA A 129 0.94 26.38 5.07
C ALA A 129 0.74 25.06 4.30
N LEU A 130 0.68 23.93 5.00
CA LEU A 130 0.37 22.63 4.40
C LEU A 130 -1.02 22.63 3.77
N LYS A 131 -2.04 23.10 4.48
CA LYS A 131 -3.42 23.19 3.94
C LYS A 131 -3.51 24.06 2.70
N GLU A 132 -2.78 25.16 2.64
CA GLU A 132 -2.74 26.02 1.45
C GLU A 132 -2.04 25.34 0.27
N ASN A 133 -0.96 24.61 0.52
CA ASN A 133 -0.26 23.85 -0.51
C ASN A 133 -1.13 22.71 -1.05
N ASP A 134 -1.80 21.96 -0.18
CA ASP A 134 -2.71 20.88 -0.56
C ASP A 134 -3.87 21.42 -1.41
N LYS A 135 -4.44 22.56 -1.01
CA LYS A 135 -5.49 23.25 -1.81
C LYS A 135 -4.99 23.66 -3.19
N LYS A 136 -3.73 24.11 -3.32
CA LYS A 136 -3.14 24.46 -4.61
C LYS A 136 -2.89 23.22 -5.48
N GLN A 137 -2.50 22.09 -4.89
CA GLN A 137 -2.33 20.83 -5.63
C GLN A 137 -3.68 20.27 -6.08
N ASP A 138 -4.68 20.26 -5.22
CA ASP A 138 -6.05 19.84 -5.55
C ASP A 138 -6.62 20.67 -6.72
N GLU A 139 -6.41 21.98 -6.76
CA GLU A 139 -6.87 22.80 -7.89
C GLU A 139 -6.13 22.49 -9.20
N LYS A 140 -4.82 22.22 -9.14
CA LYS A 140 -4.03 21.80 -10.31
C LYS A 140 -4.49 20.44 -10.84
N GLU A 141 -4.73 19.48 -9.94
CA GLU A 141 -5.25 18.16 -10.29
C GLU A 141 -6.65 18.26 -10.89
N LYS A 142 -7.54 19.08 -10.32
CA LYS A 142 -8.85 19.39 -10.90
C LYS A 142 -8.76 20.02 -12.28
N GLN A 143 -7.78 20.90 -12.51
CA GLN A 143 -7.56 21.48 -13.84
C GLN A 143 -7.08 20.43 -14.84
N ARG A 144 -6.15 19.55 -14.44
CA ARG A 144 -5.67 18.44 -15.28
C ARG A 144 -6.77 17.44 -15.59
N ASN A 145 -7.60 17.07 -14.62
CA ASN A 145 -8.76 16.22 -14.82
C ASN A 145 -9.76 16.85 -15.80
N ARG A 146 -10.03 18.16 -15.70
CA ARG A 146 -10.87 18.87 -16.67
C ARG A 146 -10.28 18.84 -18.08
N GLN A 147 -8.95 18.93 -18.23
CA GLN A 147 -8.29 18.84 -19.54
C GLN A 147 -8.35 17.43 -20.10
N LEU A 148 -8.04 16.41 -19.31
CA LEU A 148 -8.13 15.01 -19.71
C LEU A 148 -9.57 14.63 -20.11
N GLN A 149 -10.57 15.10 -19.38
CA GLN A 149 -11.97 14.86 -19.73
C GLN A 149 -12.35 15.47 -21.08
N LYS A 150 -11.83 16.65 -21.41
CA LYS A 150 -12.04 17.27 -22.73
C LYS A 150 -11.40 16.44 -23.84
N GLU A 151 -10.19 15.94 -23.61
CA GLU A 151 -9.50 15.10 -24.60
C GLU A 151 -10.22 13.75 -24.79
N ILE A 152 -10.68 13.13 -23.71
CA ILE A 152 -11.51 11.90 -23.80
C ILE A 152 -12.77 12.16 -24.62
N ASN A 153 -13.46 13.28 -24.40
CA ASN A 153 -14.65 13.61 -25.16
C ASN A 153 -14.33 13.82 -26.65
N ARG A 154 -13.25 14.54 -26.95
CA ARG A 154 -12.77 14.73 -28.33
C ARG A 154 -12.46 13.40 -29.01
N LEU A 155 -11.70 12.52 -28.36
CA LEU A 155 -11.36 11.20 -28.91
C LEU A 155 -12.60 10.33 -29.12
N ARG A 156 -13.60 10.41 -28.23
CA ARG A 156 -14.89 9.73 -28.41
C ARG A 156 -15.67 10.28 -29.61
N GLU A 157 -15.68 11.60 -29.81
CA GLU A 157 -16.30 12.21 -30.99
C GLU A 157 -15.60 11.75 -32.29
N GLU A 158 -14.27 11.74 -32.31
CA GLU A 158 -13.48 11.21 -33.43
C GLU A 158 -13.78 9.72 -33.68
N GLU A 159 -13.83 8.88 -32.63
CA GLU A 159 -14.20 7.47 -32.73
C GLU A 159 -15.59 7.28 -33.36
N THR A 160 -16.59 8.08 -32.95
CA THR A 160 -17.94 8.01 -33.53
C THR A 160 -17.96 8.44 -35.00
N SER A 161 -17.17 9.45 -35.37
CA SER A 161 -17.01 9.90 -36.77
C SER A 161 -16.40 8.79 -37.64
N TYR A 162 -15.31 8.17 -37.18
CA TYR A 162 -14.67 7.08 -37.91
C TYR A 162 -15.58 5.86 -38.03
N LYS A 163 -16.33 5.49 -36.99
CA LYS A 163 -17.33 4.43 -37.07
C LYS A 163 -18.41 4.72 -38.11
N LEU A 164 -18.87 5.97 -38.22
CA LEU A 164 -19.83 6.37 -39.25
C LEU A 164 -19.23 6.27 -40.66
N GLN A 165 -17.98 6.69 -40.84
CA GLN A 165 -17.29 6.57 -42.14
C GLN A 165 -17.10 5.09 -42.54
N ILE A 166 -16.71 4.23 -41.60
CA ILE A 166 -16.60 2.78 -41.85
C ILE A 166 -17.93 2.20 -42.29
N ARG A 167 -19.05 2.56 -41.63
CA ARG A 167 -20.39 2.09 -42.04
C ARG A 167 -20.74 2.54 -43.46
N LYS A 168 -20.50 3.80 -43.81
CA LYS A 168 -20.75 4.31 -45.17
C LYS A 168 -19.92 3.56 -46.21
N LEU A 169 -18.63 3.35 -45.96
CA LEU A 169 -17.78 2.59 -46.87
C LEU A 169 -18.23 1.13 -47.00
N GLN A 170 -18.67 0.51 -45.91
CA GLN A 170 -19.25 -0.84 -45.96
C GLN A 170 -20.53 -0.89 -46.81
N GLU A 171 -21.41 0.10 -46.69
CA GLU A 171 -22.61 0.24 -47.53
C GLU A 171 -22.25 0.43 -49.01
N GLU A 172 -21.29 1.33 -49.32
CA GLU A 172 -20.82 1.57 -50.68
C GLU A 172 -20.21 0.31 -51.32
N VAL A 173 -19.38 -0.43 -50.56
CA VAL A 173 -18.81 -1.70 -51.02
C VAL A 173 -19.90 -2.75 -51.26
N ALA A 174 -20.89 -2.83 -50.39
CA ALA A 174 -22.02 -3.75 -50.57
C ALA A 174 -22.84 -3.41 -51.82
N ASP A 175 -23.05 -2.13 -52.11
CA ASP A 175 -23.76 -1.69 -53.31
C ASP A 175 -22.95 -1.91 -54.60
N LEU A 176 -21.64 -1.69 -54.56
CA LEU A 176 -20.76 -2.05 -55.67
C LEU A 176 -20.76 -3.56 -55.94
N TYR A 177 -20.75 -4.38 -54.89
CA TYR A 177 -20.83 -5.84 -55.03
C TYR A 177 -22.16 -6.28 -55.67
N LYS A 178 -23.29 -5.67 -55.28
CA LYS A 178 -24.58 -5.92 -55.95
C LYS A 178 -24.53 -5.55 -57.43
N LYS A 179 -24.01 -4.37 -57.78
CA LYS A 179 -23.87 -3.92 -59.18
C LYS A 179 -23.01 -4.88 -60.00
N TYR A 180 -21.85 -5.27 -59.46
CA TYR A 180 -20.97 -6.25 -60.11
C TYR A 180 -21.67 -7.58 -60.36
N ARG A 181 -22.46 -8.07 -59.39
CA ARG A 181 -23.26 -9.28 -59.54
C ARG A 181 -24.31 -9.15 -60.64
N PHE A 182 -25.08 -8.06 -60.64
CA PHE A 182 -26.07 -7.80 -61.70
C PHE A 182 -25.42 -7.75 -63.08
N GLU A 183 -24.27 -7.08 -63.21
CA GLU A 183 -23.54 -7.02 -64.48
C GLU A 183 -23.04 -8.41 -64.91
N THR A 184 -22.53 -9.21 -63.96
CA THR A 184 -22.09 -10.58 -64.22
C THR A 184 -23.24 -11.45 -64.71
N ASP A 185 -24.42 -11.35 -64.09
CA ASP A 185 -25.60 -12.12 -64.49
C ASP A 185 -26.15 -11.64 -65.85
N ALA A 186 -26.14 -10.33 -66.13
CA ALA A 186 -26.47 -9.80 -67.45
C ALA A 186 -25.50 -10.28 -68.55
N ARG A 187 -24.19 -10.32 -68.26
CA ARG A 187 -23.18 -10.88 -69.18
C ARG A 187 -23.40 -12.36 -69.46
N LYS A 188 -23.75 -13.17 -68.45
CA LYS A 188 -24.08 -14.59 -68.65
C LYS A 188 -25.28 -14.77 -69.56
N LEU A 189 -26.32 -13.95 -69.37
CA LEU A 189 -27.52 -13.98 -70.20
C LEU A 189 -27.21 -13.59 -71.66
N LEU A 190 -26.42 -12.51 -71.86
CA LEU A 190 -25.98 -12.11 -73.19
C LEU A 190 -25.12 -13.18 -73.88
N ILE A 191 -24.26 -13.87 -73.15
CA ILE A 191 -23.47 -15.00 -73.68
C ILE A 191 -24.39 -16.16 -74.08
N ALA A 192 -25.42 -16.45 -73.29
CA ALA A 192 -26.41 -17.48 -73.62
C ALA A 192 -27.18 -17.10 -74.90
N ASP A 193 -27.71 -15.88 -74.98
CA ASP A 193 -28.41 -15.35 -76.16
C ASP A 193 -27.50 -15.36 -77.40
N TYR A 194 -26.24 -14.95 -77.25
CA TYR A 194 -25.25 -14.98 -78.34
C TYR A 194 -24.99 -16.41 -78.83
N ASN A 195 -24.85 -17.36 -77.92
CA ASN A 195 -24.66 -18.77 -78.29
C ASN A 195 -25.89 -19.35 -78.96
N GLU A 196 -27.10 -18.98 -78.53
CA GLU A 196 -28.36 -19.38 -79.16
C GLU A 196 -28.50 -18.79 -80.57
N LEU A 197 -28.22 -17.49 -80.74
CA LEU A 197 -28.20 -16.83 -82.04
C LEU A 197 -27.17 -17.47 -82.97
N LYS A 198 -25.96 -17.77 -82.48
CA LYS A 198 -24.92 -18.45 -83.25
C LYS A 198 -25.34 -19.87 -83.66
N ALA A 199 -26.06 -20.59 -82.80
CA ALA A 199 -26.63 -21.89 -83.15
C ALA A 199 -27.68 -21.75 -84.27
N ARG A 200 -28.61 -20.79 -84.14
CA ARG A 200 -29.58 -20.46 -85.20
C ARG A 200 -28.90 -20.04 -86.50
N GLN A 201 -27.85 -19.22 -86.44
CA GLN A 201 -27.11 -18.79 -87.63
C GLN A 201 -26.36 -19.95 -88.30
N ASN A 202 -25.84 -20.91 -87.54
CA ASN A 202 -25.22 -22.11 -88.08
C ASN A 202 -26.27 -23.05 -88.71
N ASP A 203 -27.49 -23.09 -88.17
CA ASP A 203 -28.63 -23.82 -88.74
C ASP A 203 -29.18 -23.10 -90.00
N ASP A 204 -29.31 -21.77 -89.98
CA ASP A 204 -29.73 -20.94 -91.13
C ASP A 204 -28.66 -20.91 -92.23
N GLN A 205 -27.37 -21.02 -91.89
CA GLN A 205 -26.26 -21.18 -92.86
C GLN A 205 -26.22 -22.57 -93.52
N GLN A 206 -27.01 -23.54 -93.05
CA GLN A 206 -27.25 -24.77 -93.82
C GLN A 206 -28.31 -24.61 -94.91
N ASP A 207 -29.13 -23.55 -94.90
CA ASP A 207 -30.25 -23.38 -95.83
C ASP A 207 -30.35 -22.01 -96.56
N GLU A 208 -29.47 -21.03 -96.32
CA GLU A 208 -29.44 -19.77 -97.09
C GLU A 208 -28.13 -19.52 -97.86
N GLU A 209 -28.17 -19.79 -99.17
CA GLU A 209 -27.21 -19.29 -100.15
C GLU A 209 -27.44 -17.78 -100.35
N VAL A 210 -26.89 -16.97 -99.44
CA VAL A 210 -26.97 -15.50 -99.53
C VAL A 210 -26.05 -15.01 -100.64
N VAL A 211 -26.67 -14.52 -101.72
CA VAL A 211 -26.04 -13.77 -102.81
C VAL A 211 -25.52 -12.44 -102.25
N ILE A 212 -24.26 -12.47 -101.79
CA ILE A 212 -23.49 -11.26 -101.51
C ILE A 212 -23.08 -10.67 -102.85
N GLU A 213 -23.46 -9.42 -103.11
CA GLU A 213 -22.88 -8.60 -104.18
C GLU A 213 -21.36 -8.64 -104.05
N LYS A 214 -20.73 -9.41 -104.94
CA LYS A 214 -19.29 -9.64 -104.94
C LYS A 214 -18.62 -8.34 -105.37
N GLU A 215 -18.19 -7.53 -104.40
CA GLU A 215 -16.94 -6.79 -104.59
C GLU A 215 -15.89 -7.79 -105.08
N ASP A 216 -15.18 -7.46 -106.16
CA ASP A 216 -14.21 -8.34 -106.81
C ASP A 216 -13.35 -9.08 -105.76
N PRO A 217 -13.34 -10.44 -105.73
CA PRO A 217 -12.63 -11.23 -104.74
C PRO A 217 -11.15 -10.86 -104.61
N VAL A 218 -10.57 -10.32 -105.69
CA VAL A 218 -9.21 -9.81 -105.72
C VAL A 218 -9.08 -8.52 -104.90
N ILE A 219 -10.04 -7.61 -105.01
CA ILE A 219 -10.08 -6.34 -104.24
C ILE A 219 -10.29 -6.62 -102.75
N LEU A 220 -11.16 -7.55 -102.39
CA LEU A 220 -11.36 -7.95 -100.99
C LEU A 220 -10.11 -8.59 -100.39
N LYS A 221 -9.43 -9.47 -101.12
CA LYS A 221 -8.14 -10.03 -100.70
C LYS A 221 -7.07 -8.96 -100.56
N LEU A 222 -7.04 -7.98 -101.46
CA LEU A 222 -6.11 -6.86 -101.40
C LEU A 222 -6.39 -5.94 -100.20
N LYS A 223 -7.65 -5.57 -99.95
CA LYS A 223 -8.08 -4.79 -98.78
C LYS A 223 -7.76 -5.53 -97.47
N LEU A 224 -8.04 -6.82 -97.41
CA LEU A 224 -7.77 -7.67 -96.24
C LEU A 224 -6.26 -7.81 -95.99
N ALA A 225 -5.47 -8.02 -97.05
CA ALA A 225 -4.01 -8.07 -96.94
C ALA A 225 -3.47 -6.73 -96.43
N ARG A 226 -4.00 -5.60 -96.92
CA ARG A 226 -3.61 -4.26 -96.49
C ARG A 226 -4.01 -3.99 -95.04
N ALA A 227 -5.22 -4.38 -94.62
CA ALA A 227 -5.67 -4.25 -93.24
C ALA A 227 -4.85 -5.14 -92.28
N LYS A 228 -4.44 -6.34 -92.71
CA LYS A 228 -3.54 -7.21 -91.93
C LYS A 228 -2.15 -6.59 -91.79
N GLU A 229 -1.63 -5.98 -92.84
CA GLU A 229 -0.35 -5.28 -92.82
C GLU A 229 -0.42 -4.05 -91.90
N ASP A 230 -1.46 -3.23 -92.01
CA ASP A 230 -1.67 -2.06 -91.15
C ASP A 230 -1.80 -2.47 -89.67
N LEU A 231 -2.50 -3.58 -89.40
CA LEU A 231 -2.60 -4.16 -88.07
C LEU A 231 -1.25 -4.69 -87.58
N HIS A 232 -0.45 -5.29 -88.45
CA HIS A 232 0.90 -5.75 -88.09
C HIS A 232 1.83 -4.58 -87.77
N ILE A 233 1.78 -3.51 -88.56
CA ILE A 233 2.53 -2.27 -88.33
C ILE A 233 2.09 -1.60 -87.02
N ALA A 234 0.78 -1.49 -86.77
CA ALA A 234 0.24 -0.93 -85.54
C ALA A 234 0.65 -1.76 -84.31
N ASN A 235 0.56 -3.08 -84.38
CA ASN A 235 1.00 -3.97 -83.31
C ASN A 235 2.50 -3.89 -83.07
N LYS A 236 3.32 -3.82 -84.13
CA LYS A 236 4.75 -3.62 -84.00
C LYS A 236 5.07 -2.30 -83.30
N ARG A 237 4.33 -1.23 -83.61
CA ARG A 237 4.51 0.08 -82.98
C ARG A 237 4.04 0.10 -81.54
N ILE A 238 2.95 -0.56 -81.20
CA ILE A 238 2.50 -0.76 -79.82
C ILE A 238 3.55 -1.56 -79.05
N ASN A 239 4.06 -2.65 -79.60
CA ASN A 239 5.09 -3.47 -78.96
C ASN A 239 6.41 -2.71 -78.77
N GLN A 240 6.79 -1.85 -79.72
CA GLN A 240 7.94 -0.95 -79.57
C GLN A 240 7.69 0.05 -78.43
N VAL A 241 6.52 0.70 -78.40
CA VAL A 241 6.18 1.63 -77.31
C VAL A 241 6.09 0.89 -75.96
N MET A 242 5.56 -0.33 -75.91
CA MET A 242 5.53 -1.12 -74.68
C MET A 242 6.93 -1.57 -74.24
N ALA A 243 7.85 -1.82 -75.16
CA ALA A 243 9.23 -2.14 -74.83
C ALA A 243 10.03 -0.90 -74.39
N ASP A 244 9.82 0.24 -75.06
CA ASP A 244 10.51 1.51 -74.78
C ASP A 244 9.98 2.19 -73.50
N TYR A 245 8.69 2.00 -73.17
CA TYR A 245 8.00 2.62 -72.04
C TYR A 245 7.49 1.63 -70.98
N GLY A 246 7.82 0.34 -71.10
CA GLY A 246 7.37 -0.68 -70.14
C GLY A 246 7.99 -0.54 -68.74
N ASP A 247 9.14 0.13 -68.65
CA ASP A 247 9.92 0.28 -67.42
C ASP A 247 9.86 1.70 -66.83
N VAL A 248 9.03 2.59 -67.39
CA VAL A 248 8.89 3.97 -66.92
C VAL A 248 7.54 4.20 -66.24
N VAL A 249 7.57 4.72 -65.03
CA VAL A 249 6.37 5.10 -64.28
C VAL A 249 5.79 6.39 -64.87
N PRO A 250 4.48 6.44 -65.23
CA PRO A 250 3.85 7.66 -65.70
C PRO A 250 4.09 8.84 -64.74
N ARG A 251 4.46 10.01 -65.28
CA ARG A 251 4.88 11.17 -64.48
C ARG A 251 3.89 11.58 -63.39
N ARG A 252 2.58 11.46 -63.65
CA ARG A 252 1.53 11.72 -62.66
C ARG A 252 1.57 10.76 -61.48
N GLU A 253 1.82 9.48 -61.74
CA GLU A 253 1.97 8.45 -60.70
C GLU A 253 3.27 8.66 -59.94
N TYR A 254 4.35 9.03 -60.61
CA TYR A 254 5.61 9.41 -59.96
C TYR A 254 5.43 10.61 -59.03
N GLU A 255 4.80 11.70 -59.48
CA GLU A 255 4.54 12.89 -58.66
C GLU A 255 3.64 12.59 -57.45
N LEU A 256 2.65 11.70 -57.63
CA LEU A 256 1.82 11.21 -56.52
C LEU A 256 2.65 10.41 -55.51
N ILE A 257 3.45 9.45 -55.99
CA ILE A 257 4.31 8.62 -55.15
C ILE A 257 5.34 9.50 -54.43
N GLU A 258 5.97 10.45 -55.12
CA GLU A 258 6.95 11.38 -54.55
C GLU A 258 6.30 12.26 -53.47
N SER A 259 5.10 12.78 -53.70
CA SER A 259 4.37 13.54 -52.69
C SER A 259 4.00 12.70 -51.47
N SER A 260 3.67 11.42 -51.67
CA SER A 260 3.38 10.48 -50.59
C SER A 260 4.64 10.11 -49.80
N TYR A 261 5.77 9.93 -50.50
CA TYR A 261 7.07 9.64 -49.91
C TYR A 261 7.56 10.81 -49.05
N ARG A 262 7.46 12.06 -49.56
CA ARG A 262 7.83 13.26 -48.79
C ARG A 262 6.99 13.44 -47.53
N LYS A 263 5.70 13.09 -47.58
CA LYS A 263 4.83 13.10 -46.39
C LYS A 263 5.29 12.04 -45.39
N ALA A 264 5.50 10.80 -45.84
CA ALA A 264 5.99 9.72 -44.99
C ALA A 264 7.37 10.03 -44.37
N GLU A 265 8.26 10.68 -45.12
CA GLU A 265 9.56 11.14 -44.65
C GLU A 265 9.43 12.21 -43.55
N SER A 266 8.56 13.20 -43.74
CA SER A 266 8.27 14.21 -42.72
C SER A 266 7.64 13.61 -41.45
N GLU A 267 6.75 12.62 -41.60
CA GLU A 267 6.16 11.90 -40.46
C GLU A 267 7.22 11.08 -39.72
N LEU A 268 8.10 10.40 -40.46
CA LEU A 268 9.20 9.64 -39.89
C LEU A 268 10.15 10.53 -39.07
N ASP A 269 10.50 11.71 -39.57
CA ASP A 269 11.37 12.64 -38.86
C ASP A 269 10.69 13.26 -37.63
N ALA A 270 9.37 13.51 -37.70
CA ALA A 270 8.59 13.92 -36.54
C ALA A 270 8.60 12.82 -35.44
N VAL A 271 8.40 11.56 -35.82
CA VAL A 271 8.44 10.41 -34.88
C VAL A 271 9.84 10.24 -34.29
N LYS A 272 10.90 10.36 -35.09
CA LYS A 272 12.29 10.32 -34.58
C LYS A 272 12.54 11.41 -33.54
N SER A 273 12.07 12.63 -33.80
CA SER A 273 12.20 13.74 -32.84
C SER A 273 11.42 13.48 -31.55
N GLN A 274 10.20 12.96 -31.64
CA GLN A 274 9.41 12.57 -30.47
C GLN A 274 10.09 11.46 -29.67
N TYR A 275 10.66 10.45 -30.34
CA TYR A 275 11.42 9.39 -29.69
C TYR A 275 12.65 9.92 -28.95
N ALA A 276 13.39 10.86 -29.57
CA ALA A 276 14.54 11.51 -28.93
C ALA A 276 14.11 12.25 -27.65
N ASN A 277 13.03 13.03 -27.71
CA ASN A 277 12.50 13.74 -26.53
C ASN A 277 12.08 12.76 -25.42
N ILE A 278 11.37 11.68 -25.76
CA ILE A 278 10.96 10.65 -24.78
C ILE A 278 12.19 9.99 -24.15
N MET A 279 13.24 9.73 -24.92
CA MET A 279 14.49 9.17 -24.40
C MET A 279 15.19 10.12 -23.43
N GLU A 280 15.17 11.43 -23.69
CA GLU A 280 15.71 12.44 -22.76
C GLU A 280 14.89 12.54 -21.47
N GLU A 281 13.56 12.51 -21.57
CA GLU A 281 12.65 12.46 -20.42
C GLU A 281 12.87 11.20 -19.59
N TYR A 282 12.98 10.04 -20.25
CA TYR A 282 13.28 8.77 -19.60
C TYR A 282 14.61 8.80 -18.86
N ASN A 283 15.67 9.31 -19.50
CA ASN A 283 16.98 9.45 -18.88
C ASN A 283 16.94 10.38 -17.67
N SER A 284 16.21 11.49 -17.77
CA SER A 284 16.02 12.44 -16.66
C SER A 284 15.26 11.80 -15.50
N LEU A 285 14.19 11.05 -15.80
CA LEU A 285 13.40 10.33 -14.80
C LEU A 285 14.22 9.23 -14.13
N LEU A 286 15.07 8.52 -14.87
CA LEU A 286 15.97 7.50 -14.34
C LEU A 286 16.99 8.10 -13.36
N ILE A 287 17.54 9.28 -13.68
CA ILE A 287 18.44 10.00 -12.75
C ILE A 287 17.69 10.39 -11.48
N MET A 288 16.46 10.92 -11.60
CA MET A 288 15.63 11.27 -10.45
C MET A 288 15.27 10.04 -9.60
N TYR A 289 14.93 8.91 -10.22
CA TYR A 289 14.64 7.67 -9.54
C TYR A 289 15.84 7.17 -8.73
N LYS A 290 17.03 7.14 -9.34
CA LYS A 290 18.27 6.75 -8.65
C LYS A 290 18.59 7.65 -7.45
N GLU A 291 18.35 8.96 -7.57
CA GLU A 291 18.53 9.88 -6.44
C GLU A 291 17.49 9.67 -5.34
N LEU A 292 16.23 9.39 -5.69
CA LEU A 292 15.20 9.03 -4.70
C LEU A 292 15.54 7.71 -3.99
N GLU A 293 16.03 6.73 -4.73
CA GLU A 293 16.50 5.46 -4.18
C GLU A 293 17.64 5.67 -3.18
N ARG A 294 18.65 6.47 -3.56
CA ARG A 294 19.74 6.84 -2.67
C ARG A 294 19.24 7.56 -1.41
N ARG A 295 18.27 8.47 -1.53
CA ARG A 295 17.67 9.18 -0.38
C ARG A 295 16.90 8.23 0.52
N ARG A 296 16.11 7.32 -0.04
CA ARG A 296 15.41 6.27 0.71
C ARG A 296 16.40 5.45 1.52
N ASP A 297 17.49 5.01 0.89
CA ASP A 297 18.49 4.16 1.54
C ASP A 297 19.21 4.90 2.67
N MET A 298 19.57 6.17 2.47
CA MET A 298 20.10 7.03 3.54
C MET A 298 19.13 7.17 4.71
N SER A 299 17.86 7.46 4.43
CA SER A 299 16.85 7.58 5.50
C SER A 299 16.60 6.25 6.21
N MET A 300 16.69 5.12 5.50
CA MET A 300 16.60 3.79 6.09
C MET A 300 17.80 3.51 7.01
N GLU A 301 19.01 3.86 6.59
CA GLU A 301 20.22 3.73 7.40
C GLU A 301 20.16 4.63 8.64
N GLU A 302 19.70 5.88 8.49
CA GLU A 302 19.45 6.79 9.62
C GLU A 302 18.41 6.22 10.59
N LEU A 303 17.30 5.66 10.08
CA LEU A 303 16.30 5.00 10.91
C LEU A 303 16.85 3.77 11.62
N GLU A 304 17.67 2.96 10.96
CA GLU A 304 18.35 1.84 11.60
C GLU A 304 19.32 2.30 12.68
N GLN A 305 20.09 3.36 12.42
CA GLN A 305 21.03 3.93 13.38
C GLN A 305 20.30 4.51 14.60
N ILE A 306 19.17 5.19 14.39
CA ILE A 306 18.30 5.68 15.47
C ILE A 306 17.70 4.49 16.23
N LYS A 307 17.23 3.44 15.56
CA LYS A 307 16.75 2.21 16.23
C LYS A 307 17.85 1.51 17.04
N ARG A 308 19.10 1.52 16.56
CA ARG A 308 20.25 0.93 17.27
C ARG A 308 20.70 1.78 18.46
N SER A 309 20.59 3.12 18.36
CA SER A 309 21.02 4.05 19.41
C SER A 309 19.94 4.38 20.45
N ALA A 310 18.67 4.20 20.11
CA ALA A 310 17.55 4.25 21.04
C ALA A 310 17.50 2.94 21.86
N THR A 311 18.33 2.88 22.92
CA THR A 311 18.45 1.79 23.91
C THR A 311 18.84 0.41 23.33
N PRO A 312 19.98 -0.18 23.74
CA PRO A 312 20.28 -1.57 23.41
C PRO A 312 19.11 -2.46 23.86
N ARG A 313 18.51 -3.17 22.92
CA ARG A 313 17.41 -4.11 23.22
C ARG A 313 17.95 -5.14 24.23
N PRO A 314 17.27 -5.39 25.36
CA PRO A 314 17.71 -6.40 26.31
C PRO A 314 17.88 -7.76 25.62
N ASP A 315 18.92 -8.50 25.99
CA ASP A 315 19.04 -9.90 25.57
C ASP A 315 18.02 -10.75 26.34
N TRP A 316 16.85 -10.92 25.73
CA TRP A 316 15.72 -11.66 26.29
C TRP A 316 16.01 -13.14 26.52
N SER A 317 17.05 -13.69 25.89
CA SER A 317 17.46 -15.08 26.08
C SER A 317 17.89 -15.35 27.52
N ARG A 318 18.49 -14.34 28.18
CA ARG A 318 18.95 -14.42 29.57
C ARG A 318 17.79 -14.49 30.58
N CYS A 319 16.62 -13.99 30.21
CA CYS A 319 15.46 -13.95 31.11
C CYS A 319 14.93 -15.36 31.44
N GLY A 320 15.16 -16.36 30.57
CA GLY A 320 14.68 -17.72 30.78
C GLY A 320 15.24 -18.41 32.02
N GLU A 321 16.48 -18.09 32.42
CA GLU A 321 17.10 -18.63 33.64
C GLU A 321 16.44 -18.11 34.92
N PHE A 322 15.87 -16.91 34.88
CA PHE A 322 15.28 -16.23 36.04
C PHE A 322 13.75 -16.28 36.04
N PHE A 323 13.14 -16.85 35.01
CA PHE A 323 11.70 -16.96 34.89
C PHE A 323 11.16 -18.16 35.68
N LYS A 324 10.08 -17.99 36.46
CA LYS A 324 9.44 -19.13 37.14
C LYS A 324 8.85 -20.09 36.10
N GLY A 325 9.34 -21.32 36.06
CA GLY A 325 9.05 -22.31 35.02
C GLY A 325 10.20 -22.54 34.03
N GLY A 326 11.33 -21.84 34.20
CA GLY A 326 12.57 -22.10 33.49
C GLY A 326 12.59 -21.62 32.03
N PRO A 327 13.66 -21.97 31.28
CA PRO A 327 13.87 -21.51 29.92
C PRO A 327 12.83 -22.03 28.94
N GLU A 328 12.27 -23.22 29.18
CA GLU A 328 11.22 -23.82 28.32
C GLU A 328 9.93 -23.00 28.39
N LYS A 329 9.46 -22.68 29.60
CA LYS A 329 8.25 -21.86 29.78
C LYS A 329 8.46 -20.42 29.30
N TRP A 330 9.68 -19.89 29.45
CA TRP A 330 10.04 -18.59 28.88
C TRP A 330 10.02 -18.61 27.36
N ALA A 331 10.59 -19.64 26.72
CA ALA A 331 10.54 -19.80 25.27
C ALA A 331 9.09 -19.89 24.77
N GLU A 332 8.22 -20.59 25.50
CA GLU A 332 6.81 -20.70 25.16
C GLU A 332 6.05 -19.36 25.23
N ILE A 333 6.32 -18.55 26.25
CA ILE A 333 5.61 -17.28 26.48
C ILE A 333 6.22 -16.14 25.64
N SER A 334 7.53 -16.17 25.42
CA SER A 334 8.23 -15.14 24.66
C SER A 334 8.07 -15.28 23.15
N ASP A 335 7.67 -16.46 22.66
CA ASP A 335 7.44 -16.70 21.24
C ASP A 335 6.34 -15.78 20.68
N GLY A 336 6.70 -14.98 19.67
CA GLY A 336 5.79 -14.02 19.05
C GLY A 336 5.39 -12.81 19.92
N CYS A 337 6.13 -12.53 21.00
CA CYS A 337 5.98 -11.32 21.83
C CYS A 337 7.01 -10.24 21.43
N SER A 338 6.57 -8.98 21.45
CA SER A 338 7.44 -7.83 21.29
C SER A 338 8.23 -7.54 22.56
N SER A 339 9.35 -6.80 22.46
CA SER A 339 10.13 -6.42 23.64
C SER A 339 9.33 -5.71 24.73
N ASP A 340 8.34 -4.91 24.35
CA ASP A 340 7.49 -4.16 25.29
C ASP A 340 6.58 -5.12 26.06
N GLU A 341 5.95 -6.06 25.35
CA GLU A 341 5.13 -7.11 25.96
C GLU A 341 5.96 -8.08 26.83
N LEU A 342 7.22 -8.33 26.48
CA LEU A 342 8.13 -9.12 27.32
C LEU A 342 8.44 -8.41 28.64
N VAL A 343 8.48 -7.07 28.66
CA VAL A 343 8.55 -6.30 29.90
C VAL A 343 7.29 -6.53 30.71
N ASP A 344 6.10 -6.44 30.10
CA ASP A 344 4.83 -6.66 30.80
C ASP A 344 4.69 -8.07 31.37
N VAL A 345 5.17 -9.10 30.66
CA VAL A 345 5.23 -10.48 31.15
C VAL A 345 6.12 -10.59 32.39
N LEU A 346 7.28 -9.91 32.39
CA LEU A 346 8.17 -9.89 33.56
C LEU A 346 7.57 -9.08 34.71
N LEU A 347 6.89 -7.97 34.43
CA LEU A 347 6.17 -7.18 35.43
C LEU A 347 5.02 -7.98 36.05
N ALA A 348 4.26 -8.74 35.24
CA ALA A 348 3.22 -9.66 35.71
C ALA A 348 3.78 -10.68 36.71
N GLN A 349 4.91 -11.29 36.33
CA GLN A 349 5.60 -12.29 37.12
C GLN A 349 6.12 -11.72 38.46
N LEU A 350 6.65 -10.48 38.45
CA LEU A 350 7.11 -9.78 39.65
C LEU A 350 5.94 -9.36 40.54
N ALA A 351 4.83 -8.92 39.96
CA ALA A 351 3.61 -8.53 40.66
C ALA A 351 2.79 -9.73 41.16
N GLY A 352 3.12 -10.95 40.72
CA GLY A 352 2.35 -12.16 41.04
C GLY A 352 0.96 -12.18 40.39
N VAL A 353 0.77 -11.39 39.34
CA VAL A 353 -0.45 -11.37 38.52
C VAL A 353 -0.36 -12.51 37.52
N ASP A 354 -1.50 -13.14 37.22
CA ASP A 354 -1.53 -14.15 36.15
C ASP A 354 -1.04 -13.50 34.86
N ILE A 355 0.02 -14.06 34.27
CA ILE A 355 0.61 -13.58 33.02
C ILE A 355 -0.45 -13.57 31.91
N ASN A 356 -1.41 -14.51 31.95
CA ASN A 356 -2.52 -14.56 31.01
C ASN A 356 -3.48 -13.38 31.15
N ASP A 357 -3.56 -12.75 32.33
CA ASP A 357 -4.41 -11.60 32.62
C ASP A 357 -3.80 -10.25 32.22
N ILE A 358 -2.46 -10.16 32.16
CA ILE A 358 -1.78 -8.99 31.58
C ILE A 358 -1.70 -9.13 30.06
N LEU A 359 -1.47 -10.35 29.59
CA LEU A 359 -1.65 -10.69 28.20
C LEU A 359 -3.13 -10.74 27.81
N LYS A 360 -4.13 -10.47 28.70
CA LYS A 360 -5.55 -10.45 28.30
C LYS A 360 -5.72 -9.41 27.21
N ARG A 361 -5.98 -9.99 26.06
CA ARG A 361 -5.67 -9.49 24.73
C ARG A 361 -6.71 -8.45 24.39
N GLU A 362 -6.29 -7.28 23.93
CA GLU A 362 -7.24 -6.32 23.36
C GLU A 362 -8.10 -7.07 22.33
N ALA A 363 -9.41 -7.08 22.56
CA ALA A 363 -10.33 -7.69 21.63
C ALA A 363 -10.18 -6.98 20.29
N PHE A 364 -10.19 -7.75 19.20
CA PHE A 364 -10.21 -7.12 17.89
C PHE A 364 -11.54 -6.41 17.71
N HIS A 365 -11.50 -5.26 17.07
CA HIS A 365 -12.71 -4.55 16.69
C HIS A 365 -13.09 -4.98 15.28
N GLY A 366 -14.33 -5.41 15.10
CA GLY A 366 -14.87 -5.79 13.80
C GLY A 366 -14.75 -4.67 12.76
N GLN A 367 -14.35 -5.01 11.54
CA GLN A 367 -14.17 -4.10 10.41
C GLN A 367 -15.48 -3.73 9.72
N GLY A 368 -16.62 -4.23 10.22
CA GLY A 368 -17.95 -3.99 9.67
C GLY A 368 -18.38 -5.07 8.67
N THR A 369 -19.56 -4.88 8.08
CA THR A 369 -20.26 -5.86 7.22
C THR A 369 -20.37 -5.40 5.75
N SER A 370 -19.58 -4.42 5.35
CA SER A 370 -19.60 -3.88 3.97
C SER A 370 -18.95 -4.83 2.95
N GLU A 371 -19.38 -4.74 1.69
CA GLU A 371 -18.80 -5.51 0.56
C GLU A 371 -17.31 -5.23 0.31
N SER A 372 -16.76 -4.11 0.80
CA SER A 372 -15.32 -3.81 0.71
C SER A 372 -14.45 -4.58 1.70
N VAL A 373 -15.05 -5.24 2.70
CA VAL A 373 -14.34 -6.03 3.71
C VAL A 373 -14.33 -7.50 3.28
N PRO A 374 -13.18 -8.20 3.30
CA PRO A 374 -13.11 -9.62 2.96
C PRO A 374 -14.09 -10.44 3.79
N LYS A 375 -14.75 -11.43 3.18
CA LYS A 375 -15.87 -12.14 3.83
C LYS A 375 -15.52 -12.80 5.17
N TYR A 376 -14.30 -13.28 5.32
CA TYR A 376 -13.80 -13.87 6.57
C TYR A 376 -13.55 -12.85 7.70
N LEU A 377 -13.67 -11.55 7.43
CA LEU A 377 -13.55 -10.44 8.38
C LEU A 377 -14.84 -9.65 8.55
N GLN A 378 -15.93 -10.01 7.86
CA GLN A 378 -17.20 -9.28 7.94
C GLN A 378 -17.88 -9.54 9.29
N TRP A 379 -17.67 -8.63 10.25
CA TRP A 379 -18.23 -8.73 11.59
C TRP A 379 -18.37 -7.35 12.23
N GLU A 380 -19.39 -7.20 13.06
CA GLU A 380 -19.65 -5.99 13.83
C GLU A 380 -19.60 -6.33 15.33
N GLY A 381 -18.77 -5.62 16.08
CA GLY A 381 -18.55 -5.83 17.51
C GLY A 381 -17.15 -6.34 17.85
N GLU A 382 -16.97 -6.74 19.10
CA GLU A 382 -15.70 -7.26 19.61
C GLU A 382 -15.50 -8.72 19.20
N VAL A 383 -14.28 -9.06 18.78
CA VAL A 383 -13.85 -10.40 18.40
C VAL A 383 -12.72 -10.84 19.31
N ILE A 384 -12.81 -12.07 19.82
CA ILE A 384 -11.83 -12.60 20.76
C ILE A 384 -10.48 -12.77 20.08
N ASN A 385 -9.47 -12.09 20.63
CA ASN A 385 -8.09 -12.30 20.23
C ASN A 385 -7.54 -13.56 20.93
N LYS A 386 -7.40 -14.65 20.18
CA LYS A 386 -6.80 -15.93 20.57
C LYS A 386 -5.28 -15.96 20.34
N ARG A 387 -4.70 -14.93 19.74
CA ARG A 387 -3.25 -14.74 19.49
C ARG A 387 -2.56 -16.07 19.19
N ILE A 388 -3.00 -16.70 18.10
CA ILE A 388 -2.59 -18.04 17.74
C ILE A 388 -1.07 -18.12 17.58
N LYS A 389 -0.50 -19.26 17.99
CA LYS A 389 0.94 -19.51 17.88
C LYS A 389 1.32 -19.80 16.43
N ARG A 390 2.63 -19.77 16.13
CA ARG A 390 3.14 -20.09 14.79
C ARG A 390 2.67 -21.47 14.30
N ALA A 391 2.71 -22.49 15.15
CA ALA A 391 2.29 -23.85 14.77
C ALA A 391 0.80 -23.91 14.39
N GLU A 392 -0.06 -23.19 15.11
CA GLU A 392 -1.49 -23.12 14.82
C GLU A 392 -1.78 -22.34 13.54
N LEU A 393 -1.01 -21.28 13.27
CA LEU A 393 -1.05 -20.56 12.00
C LEU A 393 -0.68 -21.46 10.82
N GLU A 394 0.44 -22.19 10.94
CA GLU A 394 0.92 -23.10 9.89
C GLU A 394 -0.10 -24.22 9.61
N ASP A 395 -0.74 -24.77 10.64
CA ASP A 395 -1.82 -25.76 10.50
C ASP A 395 -3.06 -25.17 9.79
N MET A 396 -3.47 -23.96 10.17
CA MET A 396 -4.61 -23.29 9.55
C MET A 396 -4.34 -22.95 8.08
N MET A 397 -3.14 -22.47 7.77
CA MET A 397 -2.71 -22.19 6.39
C MET A 397 -2.66 -23.46 5.54
N SER A 398 -2.04 -24.54 6.07
CA SER A 398 -1.92 -25.81 5.36
C SER A 398 -3.29 -26.41 5.07
N GLY A 399 -4.18 -26.44 6.08
CA GLY A 399 -5.54 -26.95 5.90
C GLY A 399 -6.37 -26.10 4.93
N PHE A 400 -6.18 -24.77 4.89
CA PHE A 400 -6.84 -23.93 3.89
C PHE A 400 -6.39 -24.30 2.47
N TRP A 401 -5.09 -24.43 2.25
CA TRP A 401 -4.55 -24.76 0.93
C TRP A 401 -5.01 -26.13 0.45
N GLU A 402 -5.00 -27.14 1.33
CA GLU A 402 -5.54 -28.47 1.04
C GLU A 402 -7.02 -28.39 0.66
N HIS A 403 -7.83 -27.66 1.42
CA HIS A 403 -9.24 -27.47 1.13
C HIS A 403 -9.48 -26.79 -0.22
N TRP A 404 -8.69 -25.76 -0.56
CA TRP A 404 -8.78 -25.08 -1.84
C TRP A 404 -8.38 -25.98 -3.02
N LEU A 405 -7.26 -26.71 -2.90
CA LEU A 405 -6.81 -27.67 -3.91
C LEU A 405 -7.82 -28.81 -4.12
N LEU A 406 -8.46 -29.29 -3.04
CA LEU A 406 -9.53 -30.28 -3.14
C LEU A 406 -10.74 -29.74 -3.91
N LYS A 407 -11.13 -28.48 -3.70
CA LYS A 407 -12.21 -27.85 -4.48
C LYS A 407 -11.84 -27.69 -5.95
N ILE A 408 -10.61 -27.29 -6.25
CA ILE A 408 -10.13 -27.20 -7.63
C ILE A 408 -10.16 -28.57 -8.32
N SER A 409 -9.67 -29.62 -7.66
CA SER A 409 -9.64 -30.98 -8.24
C SER A 409 -11.03 -31.57 -8.48
N LYS A 410 -12.04 -31.19 -7.68
CA LYS A 410 -13.44 -31.57 -7.87
C LYS A 410 -14.17 -30.72 -8.93
N GLY A 411 -13.57 -29.63 -9.40
CA GLY A 411 -14.21 -28.68 -10.31
C GLY A 411 -15.19 -27.72 -9.63
N ASP A 412 -15.24 -27.72 -8.29
CA ASP A 412 -16.11 -26.86 -7.49
C ASP A 412 -15.55 -25.42 -7.33
N ALA A 413 -14.28 -25.22 -7.67
CA ALA A 413 -13.61 -23.93 -7.65
C ALA A 413 -12.63 -23.76 -8.81
N THR A 414 -12.41 -22.52 -9.23
CA THR A 414 -11.39 -22.15 -10.22
C THR A 414 -10.28 -21.33 -9.60
N THR A 415 -9.14 -21.26 -10.30
CA THR A 415 -8.01 -20.41 -9.89
C THR A 415 -8.32 -18.90 -9.94
N LYS A 416 -9.50 -18.53 -10.49
CA LYS A 416 -10.00 -17.15 -10.57
C LYS A 416 -11.03 -16.82 -9.50
N ASP A 417 -11.40 -17.78 -8.66
CA ASP A 417 -12.41 -17.55 -7.63
C ASP A 417 -11.85 -16.61 -6.55
N SER A 418 -12.77 -15.88 -5.91
CA SER A 418 -12.44 -14.98 -4.82
C SER A 418 -11.95 -15.78 -3.60
N LEU A 419 -10.65 -15.69 -3.30
CA LEU A 419 -10.02 -16.48 -2.24
C LEU A 419 -10.55 -16.15 -0.85
N ASP A 420 -11.06 -14.95 -0.64
CA ASP A 420 -11.71 -14.52 0.60
C ASP A 420 -13.00 -15.30 0.89
N GLU A 421 -13.81 -15.59 -0.13
CA GLU A 421 -14.99 -16.46 -0.01
C GLU A 421 -14.55 -17.89 0.31
N VAL A 422 -13.55 -18.42 -0.42
CA VAL A 422 -13.06 -19.78 -0.19
C VAL A 422 -12.51 -19.94 1.24
N LEU A 423 -11.78 -18.94 1.72
CA LEU A 423 -11.23 -18.92 3.09
C LEU A 423 -12.34 -18.87 4.13
N TYR A 424 -13.37 -18.05 3.93
CA TYR A 424 -14.52 -18.02 4.82
C TYR A 424 -15.24 -19.38 4.87
N GLN A 425 -15.46 -20.02 3.71
CA GLN A 425 -16.07 -21.35 3.65
C GLN A 425 -15.21 -22.42 4.34
N TYR A 426 -13.88 -22.34 4.20
CA TYR A 426 -12.95 -23.21 4.93
C TYR A 426 -13.06 -23.02 6.44
N LEU A 427 -13.03 -21.76 6.91
CA LEU A 427 -13.11 -21.45 8.34
C LEU A 427 -14.46 -21.87 8.93
N LEU A 428 -15.55 -21.77 8.18
CA LEU A 428 -16.85 -22.32 8.58
C LEU A 428 -16.80 -23.86 8.69
N ALA A 429 -16.29 -24.54 7.67
CA ALA A 429 -16.20 -26.00 7.66
C ALA A 429 -15.33 -26.52 8.81
N ARG A 430 -14.21 -25.84 9.09
CA ARG A 430 -13.29 -26.17 10.19
C ARG A 430 -13.92 -26.00 11.57
N ASN A 431 -14.87 -25.07 11.73
CA ASN A 431 -15.55 -24.79 13.00
C ASN A 431 -16.97 -25.36 13.05
N GLU A 432 -17.24 -26.47 12.36
CA GLU A 432 -18.55 -27.17 12.38
C GLU A 432 -19.74 -26.26 12.00
N GLY A 433 -19.49 -25.24 11.17
CA GLY A 433 -20.51 -24.28 10.74
C GLY A 433 -20.81 -23.16 11.74
N VAL A 434 -20.07 -23.06 12.85
CA VAL A 434 -20.24 -21.99 13.85
C VAL A 434 -19.63 -20.68 13.33
N VAL A 435 -20.49 -19.74 12.95
CA VAL A 435 -20.11 -18.45 12.33
C VAL A 435 -19.19 -17.64 13.24
N ASN A 436 -19.52 -17.49 14.53
CA ASN A 436 -18.70 -16.69 15.46
C ASN A 436 -17.26 -17.23 15.55
N SER A 437 -17.11 -18.55 15.67
CA SER A 437 -15.79 -19.21 15.72
C SER A 437 -15.02 -19.07 14.41
N ALA A 438 -15.71 -19.10 13.26
CA ALA A 438 -15.09 -18.89 11.95
C ALA A 438 -14.57 -17.45 11.80
N ILE A 439 -15.35 -16.47 12.22
CA ILE A 439 -14.96 -15.06 12.24
C ILE A 439 -13.79 -14.84 13.21
N GLU A 440 -13.87 -15.37 14.44
CA GLU A 440 -12.77 -15.31 15.40
C GLU A 440 -11.47 -15.86 14.79
N ASN A 441 -11.53 -17.03 14.16
CA ASN A 441 -10.35 -17.61 13.51
C ASN A 441 -9.87 -16.76 12.33
N GLY A 442 -10.77 -16.09 11.59
CA GLY A 442 -10.41 -15.16 10.51
C GLY A 442 -9.60 -13.95 11.00
N TYR A 443 -10.05 -13.30 12.07
CA TYR A 443 -9.32 -12.18 12.68
C TYR A 443 -7.97 -12.62 13.26
N ASN A 444 -7.94 -13.77 13.94
CA ASN A 444 -6.72 -14.31 14.52
C ASN A 444 -5.72 -14.76 13.45
N LEU A 445 -6.19 -15.31 12.34
CA LEU A 445 -5.38 -15.65 11.18
C LEU A 445 -4.73 -14.39 10.60
N LYS A 446 -5.51 -13.33 10.40
CA LYS A 446 -5.01 -12.06 9.85
C LYS A 446 -3.94 -11.43 10.76
N ASP A 447 -4.21 -11.34 12.06
CA ASP A 447 -3.25 -10.86 13.05
C ASP A 447 -1.95 -11.69 13.04
N ALA A 448 -2.07 -13.02 13.04
CA ALA A 448 -0.91 -13.89 13.03
C ALA A 448 -0.09 -13.76 11.74
N CYS A 449 -0.75 -13.62 10.58
CA CYS A 449 -0.05 -13.34 9.32
C CYS A 449 0.75 -12.03 9.38
N ASP A 450 0.22 -10.99 10.02
CA ASP A 450 0.91 -9.71 10.17
C ASP A 450 2.09 -9.81 11.16
N ARG A 451 1.92 -10.54 12.28
CA ARG A 451 3.02 -10.79 13.25
C ARG A 451 4.15 -11.64 12.67
N PHE A 452 3.81 -12.66 11.89
CA PHE A 452 4.76 -13.59 11.28
C PHE A 452 5.12 -13.24 9.83
N GLN A 453 4.91 -11.98 9.41
CA GLN A 453 5.17 -11.50 8.04
C GLN A 453 6.63 -11.66 7.58
N HIS A 454 7.58 -11.77 8.52
CA HIS A 454 8.99 -12.04 8.24
C HIS A 454 9.23 -13.45 7.68
N ILE A 455 8.29 -14.37 7.86
CA ILE A 455 8.36 -15.74 7.33
C ILE A 455 7.84 -15.72 5.89
N LEU A 456 8.68 -16.17 4.95
CA LEU A 456 8.41 -16.06 3.51
C LEU A 456 7.07 -16.66 3.07
N HIS A 457 6.74 -17.88 3.53
CA HIS A 457 5.51 -18.56 3.12
C HIS A 457 4.26 -17.93 3.75
N VAL A 458 4.36 -17.35 4.95
CA VAL A 458 3.28 -16.59 5.60
C VAL A 458 3.02 -15.30 4.85
N ASN A 459 4.09 -14.61 4.44
CA ASN A 459 3.98 -13.40 3.62
C ASN A 459 3.35 -13.68 2.26
N LEU A 460 3.78 -14.75 1.58
CA LEU A 460 3.19 -15.20 0.32
C LEU A 460 1.69 -15.47 0.47
N PHE A 461 1.29 -16.19 1.52
CA PHE A 461 -0.12 -16.45 1.84
C PHE A 461 -0.92 -15.16 2.03
N SER A 462 -0.44 -14.24 2.86
CA SER A 462 -1.10 -12.95 3.12
C SER A 462 -1.21 -12.09 1.85
N SER A 463 -0.16 -12.05 1.03
CA SER A 463 -0.13 -11.29 -0.23
C SER A 463 -1.09 -11.86 -1.29
N ILE A 464 -1.22 -13.18 -1.36
CA ILE A 464 -2.18 -13.84 -2.26
C ILE A 464 -3.62 -13.57 -1.79
N LEU A 465 -3.88 -13.63 -0.47
CA LEU A 465 -5.21 -13.32 0.08
C LEU A 465 -5.61 -11.86 -0.09
N ALA A 466 -4.64 -10.93 -0.05
CA ALA A 466 -4.87 -9.51 -0.29
C ALA A 466 -5.12 -9.18 -1.79
N GLY A 467 -4.81 -10.11 -2.70
CA GLY A 467 -4.88 -9.90 -4.14
C GLY A 467 -3.67 -9.16 -4.73
N ASP A 468 -2.62 -8.93 -3.92
CA ASP A 468 -1.36 -8.31 -4.38
C ASP A 468 -0.57 -9.25 -5.30
N MET A 469 -0.71 -10.56 -5.08
CA MET A 469 -0.02 -11.62 -5.81
C MET A 469 -1.02 -12.63 -6.37
N ASP A 470 -0.79 -13.07 -7.61
CA ASP A 470 -1.67 -14.05 -8.25
C ASP A 470 -1.49 -15.46 -7.65
N ALA A 471 -2.59 -16.18 -7.47
CA ALA A 471 -2.61 -17.51 -6.88
C ALA A 471 -1.81 -18.55 -7.69
N SER A 472 -1.55 -18.29 -8.98
CA SER A 472 -0.67 -19.13 -9.81
C SER A 472 0.74 -19.28 -9.25
N ILE A 473 1.22 -18.29 -8.48
CA ILE A 473 2.55 -18.35 -7.85
C ILE A 473 2.61 -19.50 -6.84
N PHE A 474 1.57 -19.63 -6.00
CA PHE A 474 1.47 -20.73 -5.06
C PHE A 474 1.27 -22.07 -5.78
N LEU A 475 0.43 -22.13 -6.81
CA LEU A 475 0.21 -23.35 -7.58
C LEU A 475 1.48 -23.83 -8.28
N ASN A 476 2.26 -22.91 -8.84
CA ASN A 476 3.57 -23.21 -9.42
C ASN A 476 4.55 -23.70 -8.35
N TRP A 477 4.56 -23.07 -7.18
CA TRP A 477 5.40 -23.50 -6.06
C TRP A 477 5.05 -24.91 -5.57
N ILE A 478 3.76 -25.22 -5.39
CA ILE A 478 3.31 -26.58 -5.02
C ILE A 478 3.60 -27.58 -6.12
N SER A 479 3.33 -27.25 -7.39
CA SER A 479 3.65 -28.14 -8.51
C SER A 479 5.15 -28.45 -8.55
N LEU A 480 5.99 -27.44 -8.36
CA LEU A 480 7.44 -27.59 -8.29
C LEU A 480 7.84 -28.50 -7.11
N GLN A 481 7.26 -28.28 -5.93
CA GLN A 481 7.52 -29.08 -4.74
C GLN A 481 7.13 -30.54 -4.93
N VAL A 482 5.96 -30.82 -5.51
CA VAL A 482 5.48 -32.18 -5.80
C VAL A 482 6.42 -32.86 -6.81
N SER A 483 6.71 -32.22 -7.95
CA SER A 483 7.60 -32.78 -8.98
C SER A 483 9.02 -32.99 -8.47
N LEU A 484 9.52 -32.10 -7.61
CA LEU A 484 10.82 -32.25 -6.96
C LEU A 484 10.81 -33.46 -6.01
N THR A 485 9.75 -33.59 -5.20
CA THR A 485 9.61 -34.69 -4.24
C THR A 485 9.48 -36.04 -4.95
N GLU A 486 8.76 -36.13 -6.06
CA GLU A 486 8.64 -37.33 -6.88
C GLU A 486 9.99 -37.77 -7.44
N LYS A 487 10.73 -36.86 -8.07
CA LYS A 487 12.06 -37.22 -8.60
C LYS A 487 13.10 -37.49 -7.51
N LEU A 488 12.98 -36.87 -6.34
CA LEU A 488 13.79 -37.23 -5.18
C LEU A 488 13.50 -38.66 -4.71
N LYS A 489 12.25 -39.12 -4.78
CA LYS A 489 11.89 -40.52 -4.47
C LYS A 489 12.46 -41.51 -5.49
N GLU A 490 12.52 -41.14 -6.77
CA GLU A 490 13.10 -41.98 -7.83
C GLU A 490 14.61 -42.19 -7.66
N ILE A 491 15.32 -41.18 -7.15
CA ILE A 491 16.77 -41.19 -6.92
C ILE A 491 17.13 -41.80 -5.56
N CYS A 492 16.14 -41.99 -4.68
CA CYS A 492 16.34 -42.47 -3.33
C CYS A 492 16.76 -43.95 -3.34
N ASN A 493 17.88 -44.26 -2.68
CA ASN A 493 18.34 -45.63 -2.51
C ASN A 493 17.49 -46.39 -1.47
N SER A 494 17.70 -47.71 -1.35
CA SER A 494 17.00 -48.57 -0.37
C SER A 494 17.10 -48.11 1.09
N ASP A 495 18.12 -47.33 1.42
CA ASP A 495 18.37 -46.79 2.77
C ASP A 495 17.76 -45.39 2.98
N ASN A 496 16.86 -44.95 2.10
CA ASN A 496 16.30 -43.61 2.06
C ASN A 496 17.34 -42.48 1.90
N GLU A 497 18.47 -42.78 1.26
CA GLU A 497 19.56 -41.83 1.02
C GLU A 497 19.60 -41.38 -0.45
N VAL A 498 19.84 -40.08 -0.67
CA VAL A 498 19.96 -39.46 -2.00
C VAL A 498 21.44 -39.14 -2.26
N PRO A 499 22.08 -39.70 -3.31
CA PRO A 499 23.46 -39.37 -3.65
C PRO A 499 23.64 -37.88 -3.96
N ILE A 500 24.64 -37.24 -3.35
CA ILE A 500 24.89 -35.79 -3.48
C ILE A 500 25.09 -35.37 -4.95
N SER A 501 25.77 -36.19 -5.75
CA SER A 501 25.99 -35.93 -7.17
C SER A 501 24.69 -35.88 -7.97
N GLN A 502 23.75 -36.78 -7.67
CA GLN A 502 22.44 -36.85 -8.34
C GLN A 502 21.50 -35.75 -7.84
N LEU A 503 21.60 -35.36 -6.56
CA LEU A 503 20.89 -34.21 -6.01
C LEU A 503 21.33 -32.89 -6.70
N GLU A 504 22.63 -32.71 -6.90
CA GLU A 504 23.17 -31.52 -7.56
C GLU A 504 22.70 -31.42 -9.02
N GLU A 505 22.77 -32.51 -9.78
CA GLU A 505 22.28 -32.58 -11.16
C GLU A 505 20.78 -32.31 -11.25
N LEU A 506 20.00 -32.89 -10.33
CA LEU A 506 18.57 -32.65 -10.23
C LEU A 506 18.27 -31.16 -9.95
N LEU A 507 18.95 -30.53 -8.99
CA LEU A 507 18.74 -29.12 -8.66
C LEU A 507 19.11 -28.19 -9.84
N LYS A 508 20.18 -28.50 -10.59
CA LYS A 508 20.54 -27.78 -11.82
C LYS A 508 19.43 -27.88 -12.88
N SER A 509 18.79 -29.06 -12.99
CA SER A 509 17.70 -29.26 -13.96
C SER A 509 16.41 -28.50 -13.61
N PHE A 510 16.05 -28.39 -12.32
CA PHE A 510 14.83 -27.68 -11.88
C PHE A 510 15.02 -26.17 -11.75
N PHE A 511 16.25 -25.72 -11.52
CA PHE A 511 16.56 -24.31 -11.30
C PHE A 511 17.57 -23.76 -12.31
N PRO A 512 17.24 -23.75 -13.62
CA PRO A 512 18.18 -23.37 -14.68
C PRO A 512 18.63 -21.91 -14.62
N THR A 513 17.90 -21.06 -13.90
CA THR A 513 18.22 -19.63 -13.73
C THR A 513 19.09 -19.36 -12.49
N LYS A 514 19.39 -20.37 -11.66
CA LYS A 514 20.24 -20.22 -10.48
C LYS A 514 21.71 -20.39 -10.86
N THR A 515 22.58 -19.57 -10.28
CA THR A 515 24.03 -19.66 -10.48
C THR A 515 24.60 -20.92 -9.82
N GLU A 516 25.75 -21.38 -10.29
CA GLU A 516 26.44 -22.56 -9.76
C GLU A 516 26.66 -22.46 -8.23
N ASN A 517 27.04 -21.27 -7.75
CA ASN A 517 27.20 -20.99 -6.32
C ASN A 517 25.89 -21.16 -5.52
N MET A 518 24.74 -20.79 -6.10
CA MET A 518 23.44 -20.96 -5.44
C MET A 518 23.05 -22.43 -5.37
N ILE A 519 23.39 -23.23 -6.37
CA ILE A 519 23.15 -24.68 -6.35
C ILE A 519 24.00 -25.35 -5.27
N VAL A 520 25.28 -24.98 -5.15
CA VAL A 520 26.15 -25.49 -4.08
C VAL A 520 25.59 -25.16 -2.70
N LEU A 521 25.13 -23.93 -2.48
CA LEU A 521 24.49 -23.52 -1.23
C LEU A 521 23.22 -24.33 -0.93
N LEU A 522 22.38 -24.60 -1.94
CA LEU A 522 21.19 -25.43 -1.76
C LEU A 522 21.54 -26.86 -1.35
N VAL A 523 22.59 -27.44 -1.93
CA VAL A 523 23.10 -28.77 -1.56
C VAL A 523 23.65 -28.77 -0.13
N GLU A 524 24.38 -27.72 0.27
CA GLU A 524 24.86 -27.57 1.65
C GLU A 524 23.71 -27.42 2.66
N CYS A 525 22.70 -26.62 2.33
CA CYS A 525 21.48 -26.52 3.14
C CYS A 525 20.80 -27.88 3.30
N ALA A 526 20.63 -28.63 2.20
CA ALA A 526 20.05 -29.97 2.24
C ALA A 526 20.85 -30.94 3.14
N LYS A 527 22.18 -30.89 3.09
CA LYS A 527 23.05 -31.68 3.99
C LYS A 527 22.86 -31.29 5.45
N SER A 528 22.81 -29.99 5.75
CA SER A 528 22.64 -29.50 7.13
C SER A 528 21.31 -29.92 7.74
N LEU A 529 20.23 -29.90 6.93
CA LEU A 529 18.90 -30.34 7.33
C LEU A 529 18.85 -31.87 7.54
N ALA A 530 19.52 -32.65 6.70
CA ALA A 530 19.59 -34.11 6.87
C ALA A 530 20.32 -34.53 8.17
N VAL A 531 21.32 -33.76 8.60
CA VAL A 531 22.00 -33.98 9.89
C VAL A 531 21.09 -33.59 11.06
N ALA A 532 20.27 -32.55 10.91
CA ALA A 532 19.34 -32.10 11.96
C ALA A 532 18.15 -33.04 12.20
N VAL A 533 17.79 -33.88 11.22
CA VAL A 533 16.68 -34.86 11.32
C VAL A 533 17.15 -36.23 11.84
N ARG A 534 18.48 -36.47 11.94
CA ARG A 534 19.08 -37.70 12.49
C ARG A 534 19.44 -37.62 13.99
N VAL A 535 18.98 -36.59 14.69
CA VAL A 535 19.05 -36.43 16.17
C VAL A 535 17.66 -36.62 16.73
#